data_AF-A0A5S4YIQ2-F1
#
_entry.id   AF-A0A5S4YIQ2-F1
#
_cell.length_a   1.000
_cell.length_b   1.000
_cell.length_c   1.000
_cell.angle_alpha   90.00
_cell.angle_beta   90.00
_cell.angle_gamma   90.00
#
_symmetry.space_group_name_H-M   'P 1'
#
loop_
_entity.id
_entity.type
_entity.pdbx_description
1 polymer ?
#
loop_
_entity_poly.entity_id
_entity_poly.type
_entity_poly.pdbx_seq_one_letter_code
_entity_poly.pdbx_strand_id
1 'polypeptide(L)'
;MLAAATICASCQTDSSPDLSRADPIVSNADYNAREDCLQREVARLLEPKNSPMISLQNIAMTATDFCSREIAAKLKGRSASTARDDQIAAEQRAFAIGLELREKNVSR
;
A
#
# COMPACT_ATOMS: atom_id res chain seq x y z
N MET A 1 14.02 -40.18 58.24
CA MET A 1 15.15 -39.46 57.60
C MET A 1 14.62 -38.18 56.97
N LEU A 2 15.39 -37.10 57.06
CA LEU A 2 15.02 -35.71 56.80
C LEU A 2 14.79 -35.40 55.30
N ALA A 3 14.06 -34.31 55.09
CA ALA A 3 13.61 -33.69 53.85
C ALA A 3 14.72 -33.31 52.84
N ALA A 4 14.33 -33.20 51.57
CA ALA A 4 14.62 -32.03 50.73
C ALA A 4 13.79 -32.11 49.43
N ALA A 5 12.72 -31.31 49.37
CA ALA A 5 12.14 -30.90 48.10
C ALA A 5 13.12 -29.92 47.44
N THR A 6 13.86 -30.37 46.43
CA THR A 6 14.64 -29.48 45.58
C THR A 6 13.69 -28.74 44.64
N ILE A 7 13.42 -27.50 45.05
CA ILE A 7 12.85 -26.44 44.23
C ILE A 7 13.77 -26.29 43.00
N CYS A 8 13.29 -26.63 41.81
CA CYS A 8 13.92 -26.18 40.56
C CYS A 8 13.71 -24.67 40.44
N ALA A 9 14.48 -23.92 41.22
CA ALA A 9 14.60 -22.47 41.16
C ALA A 9 15.52 -22.10 39.98
N SER A 10 15.03 -22.39 38.77
CA SER A 10 15.53 -21.82 37.52
C SER A 10 14.65 -22.28 36.38
N CYS A 11 13.34 -21.99 36.47
CA CYS A 11 12.59 -21.68 35.25
C CYS A 11 13.14 -20.35 34.75
N GLN A 12 14.33 -20.39 34.15
CA GLN A 12 14.80 -19.31 33.31
C GLN A 12 13.89 -19.38 32.09
N THR A 13 12.75 -18.71 32.20
CA THR A 13 11.93 -18.37 31.06
C THR A 13 12.81 -17.47 30.23
N ASP A 14 13.49 -18.08 29.25
CA ASP A 14 14.11 -17.41 28.14
C ASP A 14 13.03 -16.51 27.56
N SER A 15 13.06 -15.25 27.96
CA SER A 15 12.24 -14.21 27.35
C SER A 15 12.89 -13.99 26.00
N SER A 16 12.59 -14.89 25.07
CA SER A 16 12.82 -14.62 23.66
C SER A 16 12.17 -13.28 23.39
N PRO A 17 12.92 -12.26 22.93
CA PRO A 17 12.26 -11.06 22.42
C PRO A 17 11.29 -11.56 21.35
N ASP A 18 10.02 -11.25 21.54
CA ASP A 18 8.97 -11.61 20.60
C ASP A 18 9.25 -10.84 19.30
N LEU A 19 10.06 -11.48 18.43
CA LEU A 19 10.42 -11.00 17.09
C LEU A 19 9.20 -10.94 16.15
N SER A 20 8.00 -11.26 16.65
CA SER A 20 6.77 -11.29 15.85
C SER A 20 6.17 -9.91 15.61
N ARG A 21 6.67 -8.85 16.25
CA ARG A 21 6.22 -7.47 15.98
C ARG A 21 7.09 -6.81 14.92
N ALA A 22 7.22 -7.47 13.77
CA ALA A 22 7.66 -6.78 12.57
C ALA A 22 6.54 -5.83 12.15
N ASP A 23 6.76 -4.53 12.30
CA ASP A 23 5.85 -3.54 11.73
C ASP A 23 5.61 -3.85 10.24
N PRO A 24 4.38 -3.65 9.74
CA PRO A 24 4.09 -3.91 8.34
C PRO A 24 5.03 -3.07 7.46
N ILE A 25 5.70 -3.73 6.52
CA ILE A 25 6.69 -3.14 5.60
C ILE A 25 6.15 -1.89 4.89
N VAL A 26 4.85 -1.90 4.59
CA VAL A 26 4.09 -0.75 4.10
C VAL A 26 3.09 -0.38 5.18
N SER A 27 3.20 0.86 5.66
CA SER A 27 2.33 1.37 6.71
C SER A 27 1.00 1.86 6.13
N ASN A 28 -0.03 2.00 6.98
CA ASN A 28 -1.27 2.65 6.58
C ASN A 28 -1.04 4.11 6.13
N ALA A 29 -0.04 4.79 6.69
CA ALA A 29 0.33 6.14 6.27
C ALA A 29 0.83 6.17 4.82
N ASP A 30 1.63 5.17 4.41
CA ASP A 30 2.09 5.02 3.03
C ASP A 30 0.89 4.84 2.07
N TYR A 31 -0.06 3.97 2.44
CA TYR A 31 -1.26 3.74 1.64
C TYR A 31 -2.16 4.97 1.52
N ASN A 32 -2.34 5.72 2.61
CA ASN A 32 -3.10 6.96 2.59
C ASN A 32 -2.40 8.03 1.74
N ALA A 33 -1.09 8.17 1.84
CA ALA A 33 -0.31 9.09 1.02
C ALA A 33 -0.41 8.73 -0.48
N ARG A 34 -0.39 7.44 -0.81
CA ARG A 34 -0.64 6.97 -2.19
C ARG A 34 -2.05 7.36 -2.64
N GLU A 35 -3.07 7.13 -1.83
CA GLU A 35 -4.46 7.46 -2.16
C GLU A 35 -4.63 8.96 -2.45
N ASP A 36 -4.08 9.83 -1.59
CA ASP A 36 -4.11 11.29 -1.78
C ASP A 36 -3.34 11.74 -3.03
N CYS A 37 -2.26 11.03 -3.36
CA CYS A 37 -1.53 11.24 -4.61
C CYS A 37 -2.38 10.84 -5.83
N LEU A 38 -3.00 9.65 -5.80
CA LEU A 38 -3.83 9.13 -6.89
C LEU A 38 -5.00 10.07 -7.19
N GLN A 39 -5.70 10.56 -6.17
CA GLN A 39 -6.81 11.49 -6.35
C GLN A 39 -6.40 12.77 -7.08
N ARG A 40 -5.28 13.38 -6.68
CA ARG A 40 -4.76 14.60 -7.30
C ARG A 40 -4.26 14.35 -8.72
N GLU A 41 -3.51 13.27 -8.91
CA GLU A 41 -2.86 12.99 -10.20
C GLU A 41 -3.86 12.54 -11.27
N VAL A 42 -4.86 11.72 -10.89
CA VAL A 42 -5.95 11.35 -11.79
C VAL A 42 -6.77 12.58 -12.17
N ALA A 43 -7.08 13.48 -11.23
CA ALA A 43 -7.77 14.74 -11.54
C ALA A 43 -6.94 15.59 -12.53
N ARG A 44 -5.64 15.79 -12.24
CA ARG A 44 -4.72 16.54 -13.11
C ARG A 44 -4.66 15.97 -14.53
N LEU A 45 -4.60 14.65 -14.66
CA LEU A 45 -4.54 13.95 -15.95
C LEU A 45 -5.88 13.91 -16.69
N LEU A 46 -7.00 14.06 -15.98
CA LEU A 46 -8.34 14.19 -16.55
C LEU A 46 -8.68 15.60 -17.03
N GLU A 47 -7.95 16.62 -16.56
CA GLU A 47 -8.22 18.04 -16.85
C GLU A 47 -7.87 18.60 -18.25
N PRO A 48 -7.44 17.88 -19.31
CA PRO A 48 -7.03 18.61 -20.50
C PRO A 48 -8.19 19.22 -21.30
N LYS A 49 -8.23 20.56 -21.32
CA LYS A 49 -8.93 21.34 -22.34
C LYS A 49 -8.37 21.14 -23.77
N ASN A 50 -7.22 20.46 -23.95
CA ASN A 50 -6.54 20.29 -25.25
C ASN A 50 -5.71 18.99 -25.43
N SER A 51 -5.76 18.00 -24.53
CA SER A 51 -5.04 16.73 -24.76
C SER A 51 -5.88 15.77 -25.59
N PRO A 52 -5.24 14.90 -26.40
CA PRO A 52 -5.93 13.76 -27.02
C PRO A 52 -6.69 12.97 -25.96
N MET A 53 -7.83 12.37 -26.32
CA MET A 53 -8.60 11.55 -25.38
C MET A 53 -7.72 10.42 -24.82
N ILE A 54 -7.14 10.63 -23.64
CA ILE A 54 -6.43 9.60 -22.92
C ILE A 54 -7.49 8.70 -22.27
N SER A 55 -7.39 7.39 -22.51
CA SER A 55 -8.28 6.42 -21.87
C SER A 55 -8.10 6.48 -20.35
N LEU A 56 -9.17 6.19 -19.58
CA LEU A 56 -9.05 6.08 -18.12
C LEU A 56 -8.01 5.04 -17.71
N GLN A 57 -7.82 3.99 -18.51
CA GLN A 57 -6.80 2.98 -18.30
C GLN A 57 -5.39 3.59 -18.30
N ASN A 58 -5.09 4.43 -19.29
CA ASN A 58 -3.78 5.08 -19.39
C ASN A 58 -3.58 6.11 -18.27
N ILE A 59 -4.62 6.85 -17.88
CA ILE A 59 -4.57 7.75 -16.72
C ILE A 59 -4.27 6.97 -15.45
N ALA A 60 -4.97 5.86 -15.22
CA ALA A 60 -4.80 5.00 -14.06
C ALA A 60 -3.38 4.42 -13.96
N MET A 61 -2.86 3.88 -15.07
CA MET A 61 -1.48 3.37 -15.12
C MET A 61 -0.46 4.48 -14.85
N THR A 62 -0.62 5.65 -15.48
CA THR A 62 0.31 6.78 -15.32
C THR A 62 0.31 7.31 -13.89
N ALA A 63 -0.87 7.53 -13.31
CA ALA A 63 -1.01 7.99 -11.94
C ALA A 63 -0.44 6.97 -10.95
N THR A 64 -0.66 5.67 -11.20
CA THR A 64 -0.13 4.61 -10.33
C THR A 64 1.39 4.52 -10.38
N ASP A 65 1.98 4.57 -11.58
CA ASP A 65 3.44 4.57 -11.74
C ASP A 65 4.10 5.79 -11.07
N PHE A 66 3.41 6.92 -11.03
CA PHE A 66 3.88 8.10 -10.29
C PHE A 66 3.73 7.94 -8.77
N CYS A 67 2.54 7.55 -8.30
CA CYS A 67 2.19 7.57 -6.89
C CYS A 67 2.62 6.34 -6.08
N SER A 68 2.96 5.23 -6.74
CA SER A 68 3.25 3.95 -6.05
C SER A 68 4.73 3.61 -5.96
N ARG A 69 5.63 4.51 -6.38
CA ARG A 69 7.08 4.21 -6.49
C ARG A 69 7.70 3.74 -5.19
N GLU A 70 7.39 4.42 -4.09
CA GLU A 70 7.94 4.08 -2.77
C GLU A 70 7.40 2.75 -2.25
N ILE A 71 6.09 2.51 -2.39
CA ILE A 71 5.46 1.24 -2.00
C ILE A 71 6.00 0.08 -2.85
N ALA A 72 6.11 0.26 -4.16
CA ALA A 72 6.65 -0.74 -5.07
C ALA A 72 8.12 -1.08 -4.74
N ALA A 73 8.93 -0.09 -4.34
CA ALA A 73 10.30 -0.33 -3.89
C ALA A 73 10.35 -1.16 -2.60
N LYS A 74 9.49 -0.83 -1.61
CA LYS A 74 9.35 -1.58 -0.36
C LYS A 74 8.91 -3.03 -0.60
N LEU A 75 7.99 -3.27 -1.54
CA LEU A 75 7.44 -4.60 -1.85
C LEU A 75 8.36 -5.46 -2.72
N LYS A 76 9.12 -4.86 -3.66
CA LYS A 76 10.11 -5.58 -4.49
C LYS A 76 11.16 -6.31 -3.64
N GLY A 77 11.51 -5.78 -2.47
CA GLY A 77 12.42 -6.43 -1.52
C GLY A 77 11.89 -7.72 -0.91
N ARG A 78 10.59 -8.07 -1.12
CA ARG A 78 9.94 -9.23 -0.51
C ARG A 78 9.55 -10.29 -1.54
N SER A 79 8.78 -9.91 -2.56
CA SER A 79 8.41 -10.81 -3.65
C SER A 79 7.94 -10.03 -4.89
N ALA A 80 8.26 -10.56 -6.07
CA ALA A 80 7.80 -9.98 -7.33
C ALA A 80 6.28 -10.08 -7.50
N SER A 81 5.65 -11.12 -6.95
CA SER A 81 4.19 -11.31 -7.01
C SER A 81 3.46 -10.25 -6.17
N THR A 82 3.89 -10.02 -4.93
CA THR A 82 3.26 -9.02 -4.06
C THR A 82 3.38 -7.60 -4.63
N ALA A 83 4.53 -7.25 -5.19
CA ALA A 83 4.69 -5.96 -5.85
C ALA A 83 3.77 -5.81 -7.07
N ARG A 84 3.55 -6.89 -7.82
CA ARG A 84 2.64 -6.90 -8.98
C ARG A 84 1.17 -6.80 -8.54
N ASP A 85 0.77 -7.54 -7.52
CA ASP A 85 -0.61 -7.53 -7.02
C ASP A 85 -0.98 -6.15 -6.46
N ASP A 86 -0.06 -5.52 -5.71
CA ASP A 86 -0.27 -4.14 -5.22
C ASP A 86 -0.36 -3.13 -6.36
N GLN A 87 0.49 -3.25 -7.39
CA GLN A 87 0.41 -2.42 -8.59
C GLN A 87 -0.95 -2.54 -9.28
N ILE A 88 -1.46 -3.77 -9.46
CA ILE A 88 -2.77 -4.02 -10.09
C ILE A 88 -3.89 -3.40 -9.24
N ALA A 89 -3.85 -3.55 -7.91
CA ALA A 89 -4.84 -2.97 -7.02
C ALA A 89 -4.83 -1.43 -7.07
N ALA A 90 -3.64 -0.82 -7.13
CA ALA A 90 -3.50 0.62 -7.22
C ALA A 90 -3.98 1.16 -8.59
N GLU A 91 -3.73 0.45 -9.69
CA GLU A 91 -4.28 0.79 -11.01
C GLU A 91 -5.80 0.71 -11.04
N GLN A 92 -6.40 -0.33 -10.45
CA GLN A 92 -7.86 -0.45 -10.33
C GLN A 92 -8.45 0.70 -9.52
N ARG A 93 -7.79 1.08 -8.42
CA ARG A 93 -8.20 2.23 -7.59
C ARG A 93 -8.13 3.55 -8.37
N ALA A 94 -7.02 3.80 -9.06
CA ALA A 94 -6.85 4.99 -9.88
C ALA A 94 -7.90 5.08 -11.00
N PHE A 95 -8.27 3.94 -11.59
CA PHE A 95 -9.34 3.86 -12.58
C PHE A 95 -10.71 4.22 -11.99
N ALA A 96 -11.04 3.70 -10.81
CA ALA A 96 -12.29 4.01 -10.10
C ALA A 96 -12.40 5.50 -9.76
N ILE A 97 -11.34 6.10 -9.22
CA ILE A 97 -11.25 7.56 -9.00
C ILE A 97 -11.54 8.32 -10.29
N GLY A 98 -10.98 7.86 -11.41
CA GLY A 98 -11.18 8.50 -12.71
C GLY A 98 -12.63 8.44 -13.21
N LEU A 99 -13.34 7.33 -12.96
CA LEU A 99 -14.78 7.22 -13.23
C LEU A 99 -15.57 8.22 -12.38
N GLU A 100 -15.33 8.23 -11.06
CA GLU A 100 -16.04 9.12 -10.14
C GLU A 100 -15.86 10.60 -10.50
N LEU A 101 -14.65 11.00 -10.89
CA LEU A 101 -14.37 12.38 -11.30
C LEU A 101 -15.05 12.75 -12.63
N ARG A 102 -15.12 11.81 -13.59
CA ARG A 102 -15.86 12.02 -14.84
C ARG A 102 -17.35 12.17 -14.59
N GLU A 103 -17.95 11.32 -13.76
CA GLU A 103 -19.37 11.41 -13.40
C GLU A 103 -19.71 12.76 -12.73
N LYS A 104 -18.85 13.20 -11.80
CA LYS A 104 -18.99 14.51 -11.13
C LYS A 104 -18.89 15.68 -12.11
N ASN A 105 -18.00 15.61 -13.10
CA ASN A 105 -17.83 16.66 -14.10
C ASN A 105 -18.96 16.69 -15.14
N VAL A 106 -19.60 15.56 -15.44
CA VAL A 106 -20.77 15.49 -16.33
C VAL A 106 -22.05 16.00 -15.64
N SER A 107 -22.12 15.90 -14.32
CA SER A 107 -23.30 16.30 -13.51
C SER A 107 -23.30 17.79 -13.12
N ARG A 108 -22.29 18.57 -13.53
CA ARG A 108 -22.15 20.01 -13.27
C ARG A 108 -22.53 20.83 -14.50
#